data_AF-E9CNM0-F1
#
_entry.id   AF-E9CNM0-F1
#
_cell.length_a   1.000
_cell.length_b   1.000
_cell.length_c   1.000
_cell.angle_alpha   90.00
_cell.angle_beta   90.00
_cell.angle_gamma   90.00
#
_symmetry.space_group_name_H-M   'P 1'
#
loop_
_entity.id
_entity.type
_entity.pdbx_description
1 polymer ?
#
loop_
_entity_poly.entity_id
_entity_poly.type
_entity_poly.pdbx_seq_one_letter_code
_entity_poly.pdbx_strand_id
1 'polypeptide(L)'
;MSNVPTELKYATSHEWVCDAGHGEYLVGITEHAQELLGDMVFVDLPEIGTIVSAGDDCAVAESVKAASDIYAPISGEIIAVNDALESAPERVNSAPYGEGWLHGGGGPGMGPIGVKAHLAPFVPGHSVVQITQQGAVSAAPFRSASILPISWMYIHMMGAEGLKQASQVAILNANYIATRLKDAYPVLYTGRDHRVAHECILDIRPLKEETGISEMDIAKRLIDYGFHAPTMSFPVAGTLMVEPTESESKVELDRFINAMLAIRSEIDRVAQGEWPLGDNPLVNAPHVHAELVGDWQHAYSRELAVFPTVSVRENKYWPSVKRLDDVYGDRNLFCSCVPVSEY
;
A
#
# COMPACT_ATOMS: atom_id res chain seq x y z
N MET A 1 -0.31 20.25 37.80
CA MET A 1 -1.35 20.87 36.97
C MET A 1 -1.21 20.20 35.63
N SER A 2 -2.13 19.30 35.29
CA SER A 2 -2.11 18.64 33.98
C SER A 2 -2.20 19.73 32.91
N ASN A 3 -1.19 19.78 32.06
CA ASN A 3 -1.03 20.86 31.09
C ASN A 3 -1.81 20.46 29.84
N VAL A 4 -3.15 20.43 29.95
CA VAL A 4 -4.05 19.98 28.89
C VAL A 4 -4.20 21.09 27.84
N PRO A 5 -3.76 20.88 26.60
CA PRO A 5 -3.91 21.88 25.54
C PRO A 5 -5.38 22.26 25.29
N THR A 6 -5.64 23.53 24.99
CA THR A 6 -7.03 24.03 24.77
C THR A 6 -7.50 23.90 23.33
N GLU A 7 -6.56 23.70 22.41
CA GLU A 7 -6.73 23.64 20.98
C GLU A 7 -7.13 22.25 20.48
N LEU A 8 -6.93 21.21 21.30
CA LEU A 8 -7.31 19.84 20.98
C LEU A 8 -8.76 19.55 21.37
N LYS A 9 -9.36 18.57 20.70
CA LYS A 9 -10.62 17.94 21.12
C LYS A 9 -10.29 16.64 21.86
N TYR A 10 -11.12 16.26 22.82
CA TYR A 10 -10.86 15.10 23.67
C TYR A 10 -12.07 14.17 23.68
N ALA A 11 -11.82 12.89 23.49
CA ALA A 11 -12.80 11.84 23.72
C ALA A 11 -12.90 11.53 25.23
N THR A 12 -14.04 10.98 25.65
CA THR A 12 -14.22 10.51 27.03
C THR A 12 -13.32 9.33 27.40
N SER A 13 -12.80 8.63 26.38
CA SER A 13 -11.85 7.52 26.47
C SER A 13 -10.38 7.97 26.53
N HIS A 14 -10.13 9.28 26.63
CA HIS A 14 -8.79 9.88 26.80
C HIS A 14 -7.88 9.93 25.56
N GLU A 15 -8.43 9.72 24.36
CA GLU A 15 -7.80 10.13 23.11
C GLU A 15 -8.05 11.61 22.84
N TRP A 16 -7.09 12.24 22.20
CA TRP A 16 -7.23 13.59 21.69
C TRP A 16 -7.19 13.59 20.17
N VAL A 17 -7.87 14.59 19.62
CA VAL A 17 -7.88 14.91 18.19
C VAL A 17 -7.31 16.30 18.02
N CYS A 18 -6.24 16.39 17.23
CA CYS A 18 -5.74 17.64 16.72
C CYS A 18 -6.23 17.78 15.27
N ASP A 19 -6.95 18.86 14.98
CA ASP A 19 -7.24 19.25 13.60
C ASP A 19 -5.92 19.71 12.96
N ALA A 20 -5.34 18.84 12.13
CA ALA A 20 -4.13 19.16 11.36
C ALA A 20 -4.45 20.01 10.12
N GLY A 21 -5.73 20.32 9.91
CA GLY A 21 -6.28 20.99 8.74
C GLY A 21 -6.69 19.99 7.66
N HIS A 22 -7.44 20.48 6.68
CA HIS A 22 -7.73 19.74 5.43
C HIS A 22 -8.54 18.44 5.58
N GLY A 23 -9.22 18.24 6.72
CA GLY A 23 -9.93 17.00 7.02
C GLY A 23 -9.02 15.89 7.55
N GLU A 24 -7.75 16.22 7.78
CA GLU A 24 -6.77 15.36 8.44
C GLU A 24 -6.77 15.67 9.93
N TYR A 25 -6.67 14.60 10.70
CA TYR A 25 -6.73 14.66 12.14
C TYR A 25 -5.62 13.80 12.68
N LEU A 26 -4.79 14.38 13.54
CA LEU A 26 -3.87 13.59 14.33
C LEU A 26 -4.60 13.11 15.56
N VAL A 27 -4.42 11.82 15.84
CA VAL A 27 -4.95 11.19 17.04
C VAL A 27 -3.79 10.81 17.94
N GLY A 28 -3.94 11.02 19.24
CA GLY A 28 -3.02 10.51 20.25
C GLY A 28 -3.72 10.33 21.59
N ILE A 29 -2.99 9.93 22.63
CA ILE A 29 -3.53 9.77 23.97
C ILE A 29 -3.12 10.89 24.91
N THR A 30 -3.99 11.22 25.86
CA THR A 30 -3.73 12.29 26.83
C THR A 30 -2.57 11.93 27.77
N GLU A 31 -1.96 12.97 28.37
CA GLU A 31 -0.98 12.83 29.46
C GLU A 31 -1.53 11.93 30.59
N HIS A 32 -2.81 12.07 30.92
CA HIS A 32 -3.43 11.24 31.94
C HIS A 32 -3.50 9.75 31.55
N ALA A 33 -3.87 9.45 30.30
CA ALA A 33 -3.93 8.07 29.81
C ALA A 33 -2.54 7.41 29.83
N GLN A 34 -1.52 8.09 29.29
CA GLN A 34 -0.18 7.53 29.31
C GLN A 34 0.38 7.37 30.74
N GLU A 35 0.08 8.27 31.69
CA GLU A 35 0.51 8.11 33.09
C GLU A 35 -0.12 6.88 33.78
N LEU A 36 -1.39 6.61 33.47
CA LEU A 36 -2.10 5.44 33.97
C LEU A 36 -1.50 4.14 33.44
N LEU A 37 -1.15 4.12 32.15
CA LEU A 37 -0.47 3.00 31.52
C LEU A 37 0.97 2.85 32.05
N GLY A 38 1.69 3.95 32.27
CA GLY A 38 3.10 3.95 32.67
C GLY A 38 4.03 3.95 31.45
N ASP A 39 5.28 3.53 31.65
CA ASP A 39 6.32 3.62 30.62
C ASP A 39 5.95 2.76 29.40
N MET A 40 5.80 3.42 28.24
CA MET A 40 5.50 2.77 26.97
C MET A 40 6.67 1.90 26.52
N VAL A 41 6.35 0.69 26.12
CA VAL A 41 7.32 -0.29 25.61
C VAL A 41 7.07 -0.65 24.16
N PHE A 42 5.82 -0.52 23.70
CA PHE A 42 5.45 -0.78 22.32
C PHE A 42 4.14 -0.04 21.99
N VAL A 43 4.02 0.42 20.75
CA VAL A 43 2.79 1.03 20.23
C VAL A 43 2.48 0.33 18.93
N ASP A 44 1.41 -0.46 18.92
CA ASP A 44 0.89 -1.07 17.71
C ASP A 44 0.07 -0.04 16.95
N LEU A 45 0.58 0.41 15.82
CA LEU A 45 -0.02 1.48 15.03
C LEU A 45 -0.93 0.88 13.95
N PRO A 46 -2.04 1.56 13.59
CA PRO A 46 -2.94 1.06 12.56
C PRO A 46 -2.24 0.97 11.21
N GLU A 47 -2.68 0.05 10.36
CA GLU A 47 -2.22 0.03 8.99
C GLU A 47 -2.72 1.26 8.22
N ILE A 48 -1.82 1.87 7.46
CA ILE A 48 -2.17 2.90 6.48
C ILE A 48 -3.13 2.32 5.45
N GLY A 49 -4.23 3.02 5.22
CA GLY A 49 -5.35 2.63 4.36
C GLY A 49 -6.58 2.11 5.12
N THR A 50 -6.46 1.90 6.44
CA THR A 50 -7.57 1.38 7.25
C THR A 50 -8.71 2.40 7.33
N ILE A 51 -9.97 1.98 7.11
CA ILE A 51 -11.14 2.84 7.34
C ILE A 51 -11.68 2.53 8.74
N VAL A 52 -11.75 3.54 9.60
CA VAL A 52 -12.21 3.45 10.99
C VAL A 52 -13.48 4.28 11.19
N SER A 53 -14.40 3.77 12.00
CA SER A 53 -15.54 4.52 12.53
C SER A 53 -15.23 5.09 13.91
N ALA A 54 -15.86 6.20 14.28
CA ALA A 54 -15.73 6.74 15.62
C ALA A 54 -16.13 5.69 16.69
N GLY A 55 -15.20 5.38 17.58
CA GLY A 55 -15.34 4.36 18.61
C GLY A 55 -14.74 2.99 18.27
N ASP A 56 -14.30 2.77 17.03
CA ASP A 56 -13.56 1.57 16.64
C ASP A 56 -12.18 1.59 17.29
N ASP A 57 -11.64 0.43 17.66
CA ASP A 57 -10.26 0.32 18.08
C ASP A 57 -9.32 0.46 16.86
N CYS A 58 -8.25 1.23 17.01
CA CYS A 58 -7.39 1.58 15.89
C CYS A 58 -5.89 1.58 16.20
N ALA A 59 -5.48 1.49 17.46
CA ALA A 59 -4.09 1.30 17.84
C ALA A 59 -4.03 0.59 19.20
N VAL A 60 -2.90 0.00 19.56
CA VAL A 60 -2.68 -0.56 20.90
C VAL A 60 -1.47 0.11 21.53
N ALA A 61 -1.64 0.65 22.74
CA ALA A 61 -0.54 1.17 23.53
C ALA A 61 -0.14 0.14 24.60
N GLU A 62 1.06 -0.44 24.47
CA GLU A 62 1.63 -1.35 25.46
C GLU A 62 2.64 -0.64 26.35
N SER A 63 2.48 -0.87 27.65
CA SER A 63 3.35 -0.35 28.70
C SER A 63 3.91 -1.47 29.56
N VAL A 64 4.84 -1.12 30.44
CA VAL A 64 5.33 -2.04 31.49
C VAL A 64 4.24 -2.52 32.45
N LYS A 65 3.07 -1.88 32.52
CA LYS A 65 1.99 -2.25 33.45
C LYS A 65 0.80 -2.93 32.78
N ALA A 66 0.47 -2.54 31.55
CA ALA A 66 -0.73 -2.97 30.84
C ALA A 66 -0.64 -2.67 29.33
N ALA A 67 -1.45 -3.39 28.54
CA ALA A 67 -1.80 -3.02 27.19
C ALA A 67 -3.20 -2.38 27.21
N SER A 68 -3.42 -1.35 26.39
CA SER A 68 -4.73 -0.72 26.22
C SER A 68 -4.99 -0.42 24.77
N ASP A 69 -6.20 -0.75 24.33
CA ASP A 69 -6.70 -0.33 23.03
C ASP A 69 -6.88 1.19 23.03
N ILE A 70 -6.60 1.79 21.88
CA ILE A 70 -6.82 3.19 21.57
C ILE A 70 -7.96 3.24 20.57
N TYR A 71 -8.98 4.03 20.88
CA TYR A 71 -10.19 4.11 20.07
C TYR A 71 -10.13 5.32 19.14
N ALA A 72 -10.58 5.14 17.89
CA ALA A 72 -10.71 6.20 16.91
C ALA A 72 -11.73 7.23 17.42
N PRO A 73 -11.31 8.45 17.77
CA PRO A 73 -12.23 9.46 18.30
C PRO A 73 -13.19 10.02 17.25
N ILE A 74 -12.89 9.79 15.96
CA ILE A 74 -13.69 10.22 14.80
C ILE A 74 -13.62 9.15 13.70
N SER A 75 -14.64 9.10 12.84
CA SER A 75 -14.62 8.24 11.65
C SER A 75 -13.71 8.84 10.57
N GLY A 76 -12.94 8.01 9.87
CA GLY A 76 -12.05 8.41 8.80
C GLY A 76 -11.26 7.25 8.22
N GLU A 77 -10.35 7.55 7.31
CA GLU A 77 -9.33 6.59 6.87
C GLU A 77 -8.04 6.84 7.69
N ILE A 78 -7.09 5.90 7.65
CA ILE A 78 -5.69 6.01 8.09
C ILE A 78 -4.78 6.14 6.85
N ILE A 79 -3.72 6.95 6.87
CA ILE A 79 -2.77 7.39 5.80
C ILE A 79 -1.37 7.63 6.32
N ALA A 80 -1.27 7.92 7.59
CA ALA A 80 -0.04 8.24 8.24
C ALA A 80 -0.13 7.61 9.61
N VAL A 81 0.95 6.97 9.99
CA VAL A 81 1.21 6.60 11.35
C VAL A 81 2.57 7.17 11.75
N ASN A 82 2.79 7.28 13.04
CA ASN A 82 4.03 7.82 13.54
C ASN A 82 5.08 6.71 13.65
N ASP A 83 5.72 6.36 12.53
CA ASP A 83 6.73 5.30 12.43
C ASP A 83 7.87 5.45 13.47
N ALA A 84 8.10 6.68 13.97
CA ALA A 84 9.08 6.90 15.01
C ALA A 84 8.75 6.15 16.32
N LEU A 85 7.49 5.84 16.58
CA LEU A 85 7.06 5.11 17.78
C LEU A 85 7.44 3.63 17.76
N GLU A 86 7.73 3.04 16.59
CA GLU A 86 8.26 1.67 16.52
C GLU A 86 9.62 1.55 17.22
N SER A 87 10.44 2.59 17.10
CA SER A 87 11.80 2.63 17.68
C SER A 87 11.91 3.47 18.96
N ALA A 88 10.92 4.32 19.23
CA ALA A 88 10.89 5.25 20.35
C ALA A 88 9.47 5.42 20.94
N PRO A 89 8.86 4.34 21.47
CA PRO A 89 7.50 4.37 22.02
C PRO A 89 7.38 5.30 23.24
N GLU A 90 8.47 5.57 23.96
CA GLU A 90 8.53 6.52 25.09
C GLU A 90 8.24 7.97 24.70
N ARG A 91 8.17 8.28 23.40
CA ARG A 91 7.68 9.58 22.89
C ARG A 91 6.23 9.86 23.26
N VAL A 92 5.41 8.81 23.39
CA VAL A 92 4.04 8.95 23.88
C VAL A 92 4.03 9.40 25.34
N ASN A 93 4.99 8.96 26.17
CA ASN A 93 5.12 9.45 27.55
C ASN A 93 5.72 10.86 27.63
N SER A 94 6.76 11.14 26.83
CA SER A 94 7.55 12.38 26.95
C SER A 94 6.94 13.58 26.21
N ALA A 95 6.14 13.33 25.16
CA ALA A 95 5.48 14.37 24.37
C ALA A 95 4.06 13.96 23.93
N PRO A 96 3.13 13.64 24.86
CA PRO A 96 1.82 13.04 24.56
C PRO A 96 0.92 13.89 23.65
N TYR A 97 1.09 15.22 23.65
CA TYR A 97 0.31 16.16 22.83
C TYR A 97 1.08 16.71 21.62
N GLY A 98 2.27 16.18 21.35
CA GLY A 98 3.15 16.65 20.27
C GLY A 98 3.65 15.48 19.45
N GLU A 99 4.92 15.13 19.62
CA GLU A 99 5.57 14.04 18.85
C GLU A 99 5.06 12.63 19.20
N GLY A 100 4.19 12.49 20.21
CA GLY A 100 3.54 11.23 20.61
C GLY A 100 2.19 10.94 19.93
N TRP A 101 1.89 11.59 18.80
CA TRP A 101 0.70 11.25 17.99
C TRP A 101 0.83 9.85 17.36
N LEU A 102 -0.29 9.22 17.02
CA LEU A 102 -0.38 7.80 16.64
C LEU A 102 -0.68 7.64 15.13
N HIS A 103 -1.78 8.18 14.61
CA HIS A 103 -2.22 7.99 13.21
C HIS A 103 -3.08 9.14 12.60
N GLY A 104 -3.38 9.09 11.28
CA GLY A 104 -4.35 9.94 10.50
C GLY A 104 -4.52 9.44 9.04
N GLY A 105 -5.56 9.76 8.20
CA GLY A 105 -5.82 9.18 6.82
C GLY A 105 -6.55 9.90 5.64
N GLY A 106 -6.73 9.22 4.47
CA GLY A 106 -7.23 9.60 3.12
C GLY A 106 -6.43 10.52 2.14
N GLY A 107 -5.24 10.18 1.66
CA GLY A 107 -4.32 11.11 0.99
C GLY A 107 -3.17 11.57 1.92
N PRO A 108 -2.51 12.71 1.68
CA PRO A 108 -2.93 13.75 0.78
C PRO A 108 -2.51 13.44 -0.67
N GLY A 109 -3.52 13.35 -1.54
CA GLY A 109 -3.34 13.48 -2.98
C GLY A 109 -3.77 14.88 -3.42
N MET A 110 -3.11 15.45 -4.41
CA MET A 110 -3.54 16.70 -5.04
C MET A 110 -3.93 16.46 -6.49
N GLY A 111 -5.17 16.82 -6.85
CA GLY A 111 -5.69 16.76 -8.22
C GLY A 111 -5.96 18.15 -8.79
N PRO A 112 -4.93 18.99 -9.03
CA PRO A 112 -5.15 20.31 -9.61
C PRO A 112 -5.69 20.20 -11.04
N ILE A 113 -6.66 21.06 -11.40
CA ILE A 113 -7.21 21.12 -12.76
C ILE A 113 -6.59 22.27 -13.54
N GLY A 114 -6.04 21.96 -14.72
CA GLY A 114 -5.68 22.97 -15.71
C GLY A 114 -6.86 23.19 -16.67
N VAL A 115 -7.38 24.42 -16.75
CA VAL A 115 -8.50 24.76 -17.64
C VAL A 115 -8.09 25.80 -18.70
N LYS A 116 -8.75 25.78 -19.86
CA LYS A 116 -8.60 26.85 -20.86
C LYS A 116 -9.28 28.14 -20.38
N ALA A 117 -8.87 29.27 -20.92
CA ALA A 117 -9.27 30.60 -20.45
C ALA A 117 -10.80 30.82 -20.36
N HIS A 118 -11.58 30.31 -21.32
CA HIS A 118 -13.04 30.44 -21.30
C HIS A 118 -13.72 29.66 -20.17
N LEU A 119 -13.02 28.69 -19.56
CA LEU A 119 -13.50 27.92 -18.41
C LEU A 119 -13.06 28.52 -17.06
N ALA A 120 -12.10 29.44 -17.05
CA ALA A 120 -11.56 30.03 -15.83
C ALA A 120 -12.62 30.66 -14.90
N PRO A 121 -13.67 31.35 -15.41
CA PRO A 121 -14.74 31.86 -14.53
C PRO A 121 -15.57 30.79 -13.82
N PHE A 122 -15.46 29.52 -14.24
CA PHE A 122 -16.23 28.39 -13.73
C PHE A 122 -15.41 27.43 -12.86
N VAL A 123 -14.13 27.71 -12.59
CA VAL A 123 -13.36 26.88 -11.66
C VAL A 123 -13.90 27.06 -10.23
N PRO A 124 -13.78 26.04 -9.36
CA PRO A 124 -14.26 26.12 -7.98
C PRO A 124 -13.75 27.37 -7.24
N GLY A 125 -14.64 27.96 -6.44
CA GLY A 125 -14.33 29.07 -5.54
C GLY A 125 -14.23 28.59 -4.09
N HIS A 126 -14.33 29.52 -3.15
CA HIS A 126 -14.44 29.18 -1.73
C HIS A 126 -15.21 30.28 -0.99
N SER A 127 -15.98 29.91 0.04
CA SER A 127 -16.83 30.86 0.79
C SER A 127 -16.02 31.86 1.61
N VAL A 128 -14.92 31.43 2.22
CA VAL A 128 -14.06 32.27 3.07
C VAL A 128 -13.02 33.07 2.27
N VAL A 129 -12.34 32.43 1.31
CA VAL A 129 -11.32 33.07 0.45
C VAL A 129 -11.86 33.08 -0.97
N GLN A 130 -12.30 34.25 -1.43
CA GLN A 130 -12.96 34.39 -2.73
C GLN A 130 -11.95 34.27 -3.87
N ILE A 131 -11.91 33.10 -4.53
CA ILE A 131 -11.09 32.82 -5.73
C ILE A 131 -11.90 33.08 -7.00
N THR A 132 -13.10 32.49 -7.07
CA THR A 132 -14.11 32.72 -8.11
C THR A 132 -15.49 32.87 -7.46
N GLN A 133 -16.51 33.19 -8.26
CA GLN A 133 -17.89 33.25 -7.80
C GLN A 133 -18.55 31.86 -7.67
N GLN A 134 -17.83 30.77 -7.93
CA GLN A 134 -18.36 29.41 -7.84
C GLN A 134 -18.30 28.86 -6.41
N GLY A 135 -19.04 27.77 -6.19
CA GLY A 135 -19.04 27.05 -4.91
C GLY A 135 -17.72 26.34 -4.60
N ALA A 136 -17.56 25.95 -3.34
CA ALA A 136 -16.42 25.17 -2.86
C ALA A 136 -16.62 23.67 -3.17
N VAL A 137 -15.56 23.00 -3.63
CA VAL A 137 -15.48 21.54 -3.78
C VAL A 137 -14.62 20.89 -2.69
N SER A 138 -14.14 21.70 -1.74
CA SER A 138 -13.23 21.30 -0.66
C SER A 138 -13.37 22.25 0.51
N ALA A 139 -13.09 21.75 1.73
CA ALA A 139 -13.25 22.53 2.97
C ALA A 139 -12.22 23.67 3.12
N ALA A 140 -11.05 23.55 2.50
CA ALA A 140 -10.04 24.60 2.43
C ALA A 140 -9.85 25.07 0.98
N PRO A 141 -9.56 26.36 0.74
CA PRO A 141 -9.49 26.94 -0.61
C PRO A 141 -8.44 26.30 -1.52
N PHE A 142 -7.38 25.71 -0.94
CA PHE A 142 -6.30 25.05 -1.67
C PHE A 142 -6.07 23.59 -1.25
N ARG A 143 -7.04 22.94 -0.58
CA ARG A 143 -6.89 21.59 0.01
C ARG A 143 -5.58 21.47 0.80
N SER A 144 -4.91 20.31 0.80
CA SER A 144 -3.63 20.02 1.45
C SER A 144 -2.47 20.81 0.83
N ALA A 145 -2.47 22.13 1.02
CA ALA A 145 -1.49 23.03 0.43
C ALA A 145 -0.06 22.76 0.91
N SER A 146 0.10 22.15 2.09
CA SER A 146 1.37 21.77 2.70
C SER A 146 2.18 20.77 1.86
N ILE A 147 1.54 19.98 1.01
CA ILE A 147 2.22 18.98 0.16
C ILE A 147 2.52 19.45 -1.26
N LEU A 148 1.96 20.60 -1.69
CA LEU A 148 2.29 21.21 -2.98
C LEU A 148 3.79 21.50 -3.18
N PRO A 149 4.58 21.83 -2.13
CA PRO A 149 6.03 21.92 -2.24
C PRO A 149 6.71 20.66 -2.79
N ILE A 150 6.14 19.46 -2.64
CA ILE A 150 6.71 18.21 -3.18
C ILE A 150 6.76 18.28 -4.72
N SER A 151 5.60 18.50 -5.35
CA SER A 151 5.53 18.65 -6.82
C SER A 151 6.28 19.88 -7.30
N TRP A 152 6.24 20.98 -6.55
CA TRP A 152 6.99 22.20 -6.87
C TRP A 152 8.50 21.93 -6.90
N MET A 153 9.03 21.27 -5.88
CA MET A 153 10.44 20.89 -5.78
C MET A 153 10.84 19.92 -6.89
N TYR A 154 10.03 18.90 -7.18
CA TYR A 154 10.28 17.98 -8.29
C TYR A 154 10.41 18.73 -9.62
N ILE A 155 9.45 19.61 -9.95
CA ILE A 155 9.49 20.41 -11.18
C ILE A 155 10.73 21.32 -11.21
N HIS A 156 11.05 21.99 -10.10
CA HIS A 156 12.18 22.93 -10.03
C HIS A 156 13.54 22.25 -10.13
N MET A 157 13.72 21.12 -9.45
CA MET A 157 14.99 20.38 -9.46
C MET A 157 15.21 19.66 -10.79
N MET A 158 14.16 19.09 -11.38
CA MET A 158 14.26 18.36 -12.66
C MET A 158 14.44 19.33 -13.84
N GLY A 159 13.77 20.49 -13.79
CA GLY A 159 13.74 21.41 -14.92
C GLY A 159 13.13 20.79 -16.18
N ALA A 160 13.10 21.55 -17.29
CA ALA A 160 12.48 21.08 -18.53
C ALA A 160 13.18 19.84 -19.13
N GLU A 161 14.50 19.78 -19.04
CA GLU A 161 15.28 18.66 -19.57
C GLU A 161 15.09 17.39 -18.75
N GLY A 162 15.16 17.47 -17.41
CA GLY A 162 14.94 16.34 -16.53
C GLY A 162 13.52 15.80 -16.62
N LEU A 163 12.50 16.66 -16.65
CA LEU A 163 11.10 16.22 -16.82
C LEU A 163 10.86 15.50 -18.15
N LYS A 164 11.48 15.99 -19.24
CA LYS A 164 11.45 15.32 -20.54
C LYS A 164 12.14 13.96 -20.46
N GLN A 165 13.32 13.89 -19.85
CA GLN A 165 14.07 12.65 -19.72
C GLN A 165 13.32 11.62 -18.86
N ALA A 166 12.72 12.03 -17.74
CA ALA A 166 11.89 11.18 -16.90
C ALA A 166 10.78 10.50 -17.72
N SER A 167 10.01 11.29 -18.48
CA SER A 167 8.97 10.75 -19.36
C SER A 167 9.51 9.79 -20.42
N GLN A 168 10.68 10.09 -21.01
CA GLN A 168 11.32 9.21 -22.00
C GLN A 168 11.77 7.88 -21.39
N VAL A 169 12.32 7.91 -20.17
CA VAL A 169 12.81 6.72 -19.47
C VAL A 169 11.65 5.86 -18.97
N ALA A 170 10.56 6.45 -18.46
CA ALA A 170 9.36 5.70 -18.08
C ALA A 170 8.82 4.88 -19.28
N ILE A 171 8.71 5.51 -20.46
CA ILE A 171 8.29 4.81 -21.70
C ILE A 171 9.32 3.74 -22.11
N LEU A 172 10.61 4.04 -21.99
CA LEU A 172 11.68 3.09 -22.32
C LEU A 172 11.61 1.85 -21.41
N ASN A 173 11.46 2.04 -20.10
CA ASN A 173 11.41 0.98 -19.10
C ASN A 173 10.20 0.06 -19.35
N ALA A 174 9.02 0.63 -19.60
CA ALA A 174 7.81 -0.14 -19.91
C ALA A 174 7.96 -0.97 -21.21
N ASN A 175 8.52 -0.36 -22.27
CA ASN A 175 8.78 -1.08 -23.52
C ASN A 175 9.87 -2.15 -23.37
N TYR A 176 10.85 -1.93 -22.48
CA TYR A 176 11.86 -2.94 -22.15
C TYR A 176 11.23 -4.17 -21.50
N ILE A 177 10.39 -3.98 -20.47
CA ILE A 177 9.63 -5.07 -19.83
C ILE A 177 8.75 -5.78 -20.85
N ALA A 178 7.91 -5.03 -21.58
CA ALA A 178 6.99 -5.58 -22.57
C ALA A 178 7.73 -6.42 -23.62
N THR A 179 8.85 -5.93 -24.14
CA THR A 179 9.65 -6.64 -25.15
C THR A 179 10.26 -7.93 -24.60
N ARG A 180 10.68 -7.94 -23.34
CA ARG A 180 11.33 -9.08 -22.71
C ARG A 180 10.34 -10.16 -22.26
N LEU A 181 9.08 -9.79 -22.01
CA LEU A 181 8.04 -10.70 -21.55
C LEU A 181 7.06 -11.17 -22.64
N LYS A 182 6.96 -10.49 -23.78
CA LYS A 182 5.93 -10.72 -24.82
C LYS A 182 5.78 -12.18 -25.28
N ASP A 183 6.87 -12.96 -25.29
CA ASP A 183 6.85 -14.35 -25.79
C ASP A 183 6.33 -15.32 -24.70
N ALA A 184 6.46 -14.96 -23.43
CA ALA A 184 5.95 -15.72 -22.28
C ALA A 184 4.54 -15.27 -21.86
N TYR A 185 4.27 -13.97 -22.00
CA TYR A 185 3.03 -13.29 -21.64
C TYR A 185 2.65 -12.32 -22.76
N PRO A 186 1.61 -12.62 -23.57
CA PRO A 186 1.21 -11.74 -24.65
C PRO A 186 0.88 -10.33 -24.16
N VAL A 187 1.39 -9.31 -24.84
CA VAL A 187 1.06 -7.90 -24.55
C VAL A 187 -0.28 -7.57 -25.21
N LEU A 188 -1.30 -7.27 -24.39
CA LEU A 188 -2.69 -7.19 -24.85
C LEU A 188 -2.95 -6.05 -25.83
N TYR A 189 -2.41 -4.85 -25.55
CA TYR A 189 -2.57 -3.68 -26.39
C TYR A 189 -1.22 -3.06 -26.73
N THR A 190 -1.04 -2.72 -28.01
CA THR A 190 0.13 -1.98 -28.49
C THR A 190 -0.30 -0.85 -29.41
N GLY A 191 0.49 0.22 -29.42
CA GLY A 191 0.34 1.34 -30.34
C GLY A 191 1.08 1.11 -31.65
N ARG A 192 1.44 2.22 -32.32
CA ARG A 192 2.24 2.18 -33.54
C ARG A 192 3.59 1.50 -33.28
N ASP A 193 4.06 0.76 -34.28
CA ASP A 193 5.34 0.03 -34.24
C ASP A 193 5.45 -0.96 -33.06
N HIS A 194 4.31 -1.50 -32.60
CA HIS A 194 4.21 -2.45 -31.48
C HIS A 194 4.78 -1.94 -30.15
N ARG A 195 4.72 -0.62 -29.93
CA ARG A 195 5.20 0.01 -28.69
C ARG A 195 4.07 0.31 -27.72
N VAL A 196 4.39 0.28 -26.45
CA VAL A 196 3.51 0.72 -25.35
C VAL A 196 3.89 2.13 -24.89
N ALA A 197 3.08 2.72 -24.01
CA ALA A 197 3.39 4.00 -23.37
C ALA A 197 4.29 3.78 -22.13
N HIS A 198 3.91 4.30 -20.97
CA HIS A 198 4.63 4.15 -19.70
C HIS A 198 4.24 2.89 -18.92
N GLU A 199 3.30 2.11 -19.44
CA GLU A 199 2.80 0.87 -18.84
C GLU A 199 2.45 -0.15 -19.94
N CYS A 200 2.33 -1.42 -19.58
CA CYS A 200 1.84 -2.49 -20.47
C CYS A 200 0.91 -3.46 -19.76
N ILE A 201 -0.04 -4.05 -20.51
CA ILE A 201 -0.95 -5.08 -20.02
C ILE A 201 -0.50 -6.45 -20.52
N LEU A 202 -0.25 -7.37 -19.59
CA LEU A 202 0.08 -8.77 -19.85
C LEU A 202 -1.20 -9.62 -19.78
N ASP A 203 -1.50 -10.33 -20.87
CA ASP A 203 -2.71 -11.15 -20.98
C ASP A 203 -2.49 -12.55 -20.39
N ILE A 204 -3.09 -12.79 -19.22
CA ILE A 204 -2.98 -14.07 -18.51
C ILE A 204 -4.14 -15.01 -18.87
N ARG A 205 -5.21 -14.51 -19.48
CA ARG A 205 -6.44 -15.28 -19.73
C ARG A 205 -6.22 -16.56 -20.55
N PRO A 206 -5.42 -16.55 -21.65
CA PRO A 206 -5.12 -17.79 -22.37
C PRO A 206 -4.40 -18.82 -21.51
N LEU A 207 -3.52 -18.36 -20.60
CA LEU A 207 -2.77 -19.24 -19.71
C LEU A 207 -3.67 -19.87 -18.67
N LYS A 208 -4.62 -19.10 -18.14
CA LYS A 208 -5.63 -19.59 -17.21
C LYS A 208 -6.54 -20.64 -17.86
N GLU A 209 -6.95 -20.42 -19.11
CA GLU A 209 -7.77 -21.37 -19.86
C GLU A 209 -7.02 -22.68 -20.14
N GLU A 210 -5.73 -22.60 -20.49
CA GLU A 210 -4.88 -23.77 -20.81
C GLU A 210 -4.44 -24.55 -19.56
N THR A 211 -4.06 -23.85 -18.49
CA THR A 211 -3.32 -24.44 -17.36
C THR A 211 -4.08 -24.43 -16.04
N GLY A 212 -5.16 -23.65 -15.95
CA GLY A 212 -5.87 -23.41 -14.69
C GLY A 212 -5.21 -22.39 -13.75
N ILE A 213 -4.00 -21.89 -14.07
CA ILE A 213 -3.30 -20.88 -13.26
C ILE A 213 -3.81 -19.47 -13.58
N SER A 214 -4.22 -18.75 -12.55
CA SER A 214 -4.80 -17.42 -12.66
C SER A 214 -3.79 -16.27 -12.49
N GLU A 215 -4.23 -15.06 -12.84
CA GLU A 215 -3.53 -13.82 -12.54
C GLU A 215 -3.30 -13.61 -11.03
N MET A 216 -4.21 -14.11 -10.19
CA MET A 216 -4.08 -14.06 -8.73
C MET A 216 -2.95 -14.97 -8.25
N ASP A 217 -2.81 -16.16 -8.83
CA ASP A 217 -1.74 -17.09 -8.48
C ASP A 217 -0.37 -16.49 -8.81
N ILE A 218 -0.23 -15.85 -9.98
CA ILE A 218 0.99 -15.13 -10.37
C ILE A 218 1.28 -13.99 -9.39
N ALA A 219 0.25 -13.19 -9.05
CA ALA A 219 0.41 -12.06 -8.14
C ALA A 219 0.84 -12.48 -6.73
N LYS A 220 0.24 -13.54 -6.18
CA LYS A 220 0.67 -14.07 -4.88
C LYS A 220 2.05 -14.73 -4.96
N ARG A 221 2.38 -15.38 -6.08
CA ARG A 221 3.72 -15.96 -6.28
C ARG A 221 4.81 -14.91 -6.37
N LEU A 222 4.54 -13.74 -6.95
CA LEU A 222 5.50 -12.62 -7.00
C LEU A 222 5.98 -12.19 -5.59
N ILE A 223 5.15 -12.34 -4.57
CA ILE A 223 5.52 -12.05 -3.17
C ILE A 223 6.70 -12.95 -2.73
N ASP A 224 6.69 -14.22 -3.13
CA ASP A 224 7.80 -15.14 -2.83
C ASP A 224 9.09 -14.75 -3.55
N TYR A 225 8.97 -14.06 -4.69
CA TYR A 225 10.07 -13.46 -5.44
C TYR A 225 10.49 -12.07 -4.92
N GLY A 226 9.84 -11.56 -3.87
CA GLY A 226 10.14 -10.28 -3.24
C GLY A 226 9.52 -9.07 -3.95
N PHE A 227 8.46 -9.27 -4.73
CA PHE A 227 7.76 -8.20 -5.44
C PHE A 227 6.33 -8.03 -4.94
N HIS A 228 5.90 -6.78 -4.81
CA HIS A 228 4.48 -6.47 -4.83
C HIS A 228 3.93 -6.74 -6.24
N ALA A 229 2.70 -7.24 -6.32
CA ALA A 229 2.07 -7.51 -7.61
C ALA A 229 1.79 -6.20 -8.38
N PRO A 230 1.87 -6.21 -9.72
CA PRO A 230 1.34 -5.13 -10.54
C PRO A 230 -0.19 -5.00 -10.38
N THR A 231 -0.79 -3.95 -10.95
CA THR A 231 -2.24 -3.77 -10.94
C THR A 231 -2.93 -5.00 -11.54
N MET A 232 -3.85 -5.60 -10.79
CA MET A 232 -4.52 -6.83 -11.17
C MET A 232 -5.93 -6.57 -11.70
N SER A 233 -6.31 -7.29 -12.75
CA SER A 233 -7.69 -7.38 -13.25
C SER A 233 -8.35 -6.05 -13.62
N PHE A 234 -7.56 -4.99 -13.81
CA PHE A 234 -7.99 -3.68 -14.28
C PHE A 234 -6.94 -3.13 -15.26
N PRO A 235 -7.34 -2.48 -16.36
CA PRO A 235 -8.71 -2.23 -16.82
C PRO A 235 -9.40 -3.46 -17.42
N VAL A 236 -8.69 -4.59 -17.56
CA VAL A 236 -9.23 -5.83 -18.13
C VAL A 236 -9.14 -6.95 -17.09
N ALA A 237 -10.27 -7.56 -16.78
CA ALA A 237 -10.32 -8.70 -15.85
C ALA A 237 -9.44 -9.87 -16.34
N GLY A 238 -8.73 -10.51 -15.42
CA GLY A 238 -7.84 -11.63 -15.75
C GLY A 238 -6.48 -11.22 -16.35
N THR A 239 -6.06 -9.97 -16.16
CA THR A 239 -4.78 -9.44 -16.69
C THR A 239 -3.94 -8.79 -15.61
N LEU A 240 -2.68 -8.50 -15.93
CA LEU A 240 -1.76 -7.74 -15.07
C LEU A 240 -1.27 -6.49 -15.82
N MET A 241 -1.39 -5.31 -15.22
CA MET A 241 -0.92 -4.04 -15.80
C MET A 241 0.33 -3.54 -15.05
N VAL A 242 1.44 -3.45 -15.77
CA VAL A 242 2.78 -3.19 -15.24
C VAL A 242 3.25 -1.80 -15.62
N GLU A 243 3.56 -0.97 -14.62
CA GLU A 243 4.16 0.36 -14.77
C GLU A 243 5.47 0.45 -13.95
N PRO A 244 6.65 0.46 -14.57
CA PRO A 244 7.92 0.50 -13.85
C PRO A 244 8.39 1.89 -13.43
N THR A 245 7.79 2.96 -13.96
CA THR A 245 8.27 4.35 -13.85
C THR A 245 9.71 4.55 -14.38
N GLU A 246 10.21 5.78 -14.32
CA GLU A 246 11.59 6.13 -14.66
C GLU A 246 12.60 5.89 -13.53
N SER A 247 12.11 5.74 -12.29
CA SER A 247 12.95 5.73 -11.09
C SER A 247 13.60 4.38 -10.84
N GLU A 248 13.04 3.31 -11.41
CA GLU A 248 13.55 1.97 -11.25
C GLU A 248 14.78 1.70 -12.12
N SER A 249 15.81 1.14 -11.48
CA SER A 249 17.05 0.79 -12.15
C SER A 249 16.85 -0.41 -13.09
N LYS A 250 17.65 -0.50 -14.16
CA LYS A 250 17.63 -1.68 -15.05
C LYS A 250 17.81 -3.00 -14.30
N VAL A 251 18.59 -3.01 -13.21
CA VAL A 251 18.80 -4.20 -12.38
C VAL A 251 17.48 -4.65 -11.76
N GLU A 252 16.66 -3.72 -11.27
CA GLU A 252 15.35 -4.03 -10.69
C GLU A 252 14.36 -4.49 -11.77
N LEU A 253 14.36 -3.84 -12.94
CA LEU A 253 13.55 -4.30 -14.09
C LEU A 253 13.91 -5.72 -14.50
N ASP A 254 15.21 -6.05 -14.56
CA ASP A 254 15.67 -7.40 -14.88
C ASP A 254 15.30 -8.40 -13.79
N ARG A 255 15.33 -8.04 -12.50
CA ARG A 255 14.86 -8.90 -11.41
C ARG A 255 13.38 -9.23 -11.56
N PHE A 256 12.54 -8.23 -11.86
CA PHE A 256 11.11 -8.44 -12.11
C PHE A 256 10.86 -9.31 -13.35
N ILE A 257 11.55 -9.02 -14.46
CA ILE A 257 11.45 -9.82 -15.70
C ILE A 257 11.85 -11.27 -15.44
N ASN A 258 12.95 -11.51 -14.73
CA ASN A 258 13.42 -12.85 -14.41
C ASN A 258 12.45 -13.58 -13.48
N ALA A 259 11.84 -12.90 -12.51
CA ALA A 259 10.79 -13.46 -11.67
C ALA A 259 9.58 -13.90 -12.50
N MET A 260 9.09 -13.03 -13.39
CA MET A 260 7.98 -13.36 -14.30
C MET A 260 8.32 -14.53 -15.22
N LEU A 261 9.52 -14.60 -15.81
CA LEU A 261 9.93 -15.73 -16.65
C LEU A 261 10.11 -17.04 -15.86
N ALA A 262 10.56 -16.96 -14.61
CA ALA A 262 10.63 -18.11 -13.72
C ALA A 262 9.22 -18.61 -13.36
N ILE A 263 8.30 -17.70 -13.04
CA ILE A 263 6.88 -18.01 -12.82
C ILE A 263 6.26 -18.62 -14.08
N ARG A 264 6.59 -18.14 -15.28
CA ARG A 264 6.16 -18.78 -16.53
C ARG A 264 6.62 -20.24 -16.60
N SER A 265 7.88 -20.48 -16.26
CA SER A 265 8.43 -21.84 -16.26
C SER A 265 7.76 -22.72 -15.20
N GLU A 266 7.37 -22.16 -14.05
CA GLU A 266 6.56 -22.86 -13.04
C GLU A 266 5.18 -23.23 -13.58
N ILE A 267 4.52 -22.33 -14.33
CA ILE A 267 3.23 -22.60 -14.99
C ILE A 267 3.37 -23.75 -16.01
N ASP A 268 4.45 -23.75 -16.79
CA ASP A 268 4.71 -24.80 -17.79
C ASP A 268 4.88 -26.18 -17.13
N ARG A 269 5.45 -26.26 -15.92
CA ARG A 269 5.58 -27.52 -15.15
C ARG A 269 4.22 -28.03 -14.65
N VAL A 270 3.32 -27.13 -14.26
CA VAL A 270 1.92 -27.49 -13.96
C VAL A 270 1.21 -28.00 -15.22
N ALA A 271 1.35 -27.30 -16.35
CA ALA A 271 0.74 -27.69 -17.63
C ALA A 271 1.21 -29.07 -18.13
N GLN A 272 2.48 -29.41 -17.87
CA GLN A 272 3.07 -30.71 -18.21
C GLN A 272 2.71 -31.83 -17.22
N GLY A 273 2.00 -31.51 -16.14
CA GLY A 273 1.60 -32.47 -15.10
C GLY A 273 2.75 -32.90 -14.17
N GLU A 274 3.86 -32.16 -14.15
CA GLU A 274 4.95 -32.41 -13.18
C GLU A 274 4.48 -32.08 -11.76
N TRP A 275 3.69 -31.01 -11.61
CA TRP A 275 3.03 -30.67 -10.36
C TRP A 275 1.51 -30.76 -10.51
N PRO A 276 0.80 -31.31 -9.50
CA PRO A 276 -0.65 -31.27 -9.46
C PRO A 276 -1.18 -29.84 -9.53
N LEU A 277 -2.29 -29.63 -10.25
CA LEU A 277 -2.94 -28.32 -10.33
C LEU A 277 -3.34 -27.76 -8.96
N GLY A 278 -3.72 -28.64 -8.02
CA GLY A 278 -4.07 -28.26 -6.65
C GLY A 278 -2.91 -28.24 -5.65
N ASP A 279 -1.69 -28.60 -6.06
CA ASP A 279 -0.51 -28.57 -5.19
C ASP A 279 0.76 -28.20 -5.97
N ASN A 280 1.06 -26.90 -6.02
CA ASN A 280 2.21 -26.33 -6.69
C ASN A 280 2.58 -24.97 -6.07
N PRO A 281 3.77 -24.42 -6.36
CA PRO A 281 4.19 -23.16 -5.75
C PRO A 281 3.26 -21.98 -6.04
N LEU A 282 2.56 -21.96 -7.18
CA LEU A 282 1.72 -20.84 -7.61
C LEU A 282 0.41 -20.77 -6.81
N VAL A 283 -0.26 -21.90 -6.63
CA VAL A 283 -1.55 -21.97 -5.90
C VAL A 283 -1.37 -21.89 -4.39
N ASN A 284 -0.24 -22.36 -3.88
CA ASN A 284 0.07 -22.35 -2.44
C ASN A 284 0.76 -21.05 -1.97
N ALA A 285 1.15 -20.17 -2.91
CA ALA A 285 1.72 -18.87 -2.59
C ALA A 285 0.69 -17.93 -1.94
N PRO A 286 1.12 -17.01 -1.05
CA PRO A 286 2.52 -16.79 -0.64
C PRO A 286 3.01 -17.79 0.42
N HIS A 287 4.33 -17.95 0.58
CA HIS A 287 4.92 -18.87 1.55
C HIS A 287 5.46 -18.14 2.78
N VAL A 288 4.87 -18.41 3.95
CA VAL A 288 5.14 -17.72 5.22
C VAL A 288 6.28 -18.39 5.99
N HIS A 289 6.90 -17.63 6.90
CA HIS A 289 8.04 -18.11 7.68
C HIS A 289 7.74 -19.39 8.49
N ALA A 290 6.50 -19.55 8.98
CA ALA A 290 6.08 -20.71 9.77
C ALA A 290 6.18 -22.04 8.99
N GLU A 291 6.09 -22.01 7.66
CA GLU A 291 6.14 -23.22 6.81
C GLU A 291 7.55 -23.81 6.66
N LEU A 292 8.58 -23.09 7.13
CA LEU A 292 9.93 -23.62 7.24
C LEU A 292 10.03 -24.74 8.27
N VAL A 293 9.15 -24.73 9.27
CA VAL A 293 9.16 -25.66 10.41
C VAL A 293 8.03 -26.68 10.21
N GLY A 294 8.34 -27.97 10.37
CA GLY A 294 7.36 -29.06 10.28
C GLY A 294 7.58 -30.03 9.12
N ASP A 295 6.55 -30.79 8.76
CA ASP A 295 6.57 -31.72 7.63
C ASP A 295 6.30 -31.00 6.31
N TRP A 296 6.93 -31.46 5.22
CA TRP A 296 6.72 -30.89 3.87
C TRP A 296 6.05 -31.93 3.00
N GLN A 297 4.76 -31.74 2.75
CA GLN A 297 3.94 -32.66 1.96
C GLN A 297 3.52 -32.01 0.63
N HIS A 298 4.46 -31.30 0.00
CA HIS A 298 4.25 -30.64 -1.30
C HIS A 298 5.07 -31.32 -2.40
N ALA A 299 4.57 -31.26 -3.64
CA ALA A 299 5.26 -31.79 -4.83
C ALA A 299 6.52 -30.99 -5.26
N TYR A 300 6.88 -29.95 -4.53
CA TYR A 300 8.02 -29.06 -4.79
C TYR A 300 8.86 -28.89 -3.51
N SER A 301 10.06 -28.28 -3.60
CA SER A 301 10.92 -28.12 -2.42
C SER A 301 10.62 -26.84 -1.63
N ARG A 302 10.91 -26.86 -0.32
CA ARG A 302 10.92 -25.65 0.52
C ARG A 302 11.79 -24.54 -0.03
N GLU A 303 12.99 -24.91 -0.51
CA GLU A 303 13.94 -23.96 -1.07
C GLU A 303 13.34 -23.21 -2.27
N LEU A 304 12.65 -23.92 -3.17
CA LEU A 304 11.95 -23.29 -4.29
C LEU A 304 10.78 -22.41 -3.82
N ALA A 305 10.09 -22.82 -2.76
CA ALA A 305 8.97 -22.09 -2.19
C ALA A 305 9.42 -20.71 -1.67
N VAL A 306 10.45 -20.67 -0.82
CA VAL A 306 10.83 -19.47 -0.07
C VAL A 306 12.02 -18.71 -0.64
N PHE A 307 12.89 -19.36 -1.43
CA PHE A 307 14.09 -18.79 -2.03
C PHE A 307 14.20 -19.14 -3.52
N PRO A 308 13.22 -18.74 -4.36
CA PRO A 308 13.19 -19.11 -5.78
C PRO A 308 14.37 -18.54 -6.58
N THR A 309 15.04 -17.50 -6.08
CA THR A 309 16.22 -16.90 -6.70
C THR A 309 17.31 -16.60 -5.67
N VAL A 310 18.55 -16.44 -6.15
CA VAL A 310 19.69 -16.03 -5.29
C VAL A 310 19.44 -14.65 -4.67
N SER A 311 18.88 -13.69 -5.42
CA SER A 311 18.60 -12.35 -4.88
C SER A 311 17.60 -12.37 -3.73
N VAL A 312 16.61 -13.27 -3.78
CA VAL A 312 15.64 -13.42 -2.68
C VAL A 312 16.30 -14.03 -1.44
N ARG A 313 17.27 -14.93 -1.62
CA ARG A 313 18.04 -15.49 -0.50
C ARG A 313 18.89 -14.43 0.20
N GLU A 314 19.46 -13.51 -0.57
CA GLU A 314 20.30 -12.43 -0.04
C GLU A 314 19.49 -11.36 0.71
N ASN A 315 18.26 -11.09 0.26
CA ASN A 315 17.38 -10.12 0.89
C ASN A 315 15.91 -10.61 0.87
N LYS A 316 15.55 -11.42 1.88
CA LYS A 316 14.23 -12.05 1.97
C LYS A 316 13.24 -11.13 2.70
N TYR A 317 12.20 -10.72 1.99
CA TYR A 317 10.96 -10.22 2.60
C TYR A 317 10.03 -11.41 2.89
N TRP A 318 9.50 -11.48 4.11
CA TRP A 318 8.57 -12.54 4.52
C TRP A 318 7.12 -12.06 4.45
N PRO A 319 6.24 -12.75 3.72
CA PRO A 319 4.81 -12.54 3.90
C PRO A 319 4.41 -12.92 5.34
N SER A 320 3.62 -12.06 5.99
CA SER A 320 3.17 -12.25 7.36
C SER A 320 2.06 -13.31 7.47
N VAL A 321 1.22 -13.40 6.44
CA VAL A 321 0.06 -14.30 6.39
C VAL A 321 -0.01 -15.06 5.07
N LYS A 322 -0.78 -16.17 5.10
CA LYS A 322 -1.12 -16.95 3.91
C LYS A 322 -2.08 -16.19 3.00
N ARG A 323 -2.42 -16.82 1.87
CA ARG A 323 -3.42 -16.30 0.94
C ARG A 323 -4.74 -16.07 1.69
N LEU A 324 -5.25 -14.84 1.59
CA LEU A 324 -6.52 -14.44 2.19
C LEU A 324 -7.69 -15.15 1.52
N ASP A 325 -8.74 -15.42 2.29
CA ASP A 325 -10.04 -15.88 1.80
C ASP A 325 -10.99 -14.67 1.68
N ASP A 326 -10.97 -14.05 0.50
CA ASP A 326 -11.76 -12.85 0.21
C ASP A 326 -13.27 -13.10 0.43
N VAL A 327 -13.76 -14.28 0.04
CA VAL A 327 -15.20 -14.62 0.12
C VAL A 327 -15.63 -14.85 1.56
N TYR A 328 -14.75 -15.42 2.40
CA TYR A 328 -15.04 -15.59 3.81
C TYR A 328 -15.20 -14.24 4.52
N GLY A 329 -14.29 -13.29 4.27
CA GLY A 329 -14.36 -11.95 4.88
C GLY A 329 -15.66 -11.22 4.56
N ASP A 330 -16.07 -11.22 3.30
CA ASP A 330 -17.33 -10.59 2.87
C ASP A 330 -18.57 -11.26 3.48
N ARG A 331 -18.52 -12.58 3.72
CA ARG A 331 -19.64 -13.33 4.32
C ARG A 331 -19.69 -13.25 5.83
N ASN A 332 -18.56 -12.99 6.47
CA ASN A 332 -18.40 -12.90 7.92
C ASN A 332 -17.80 -11.54 8.25
N LEU A 333 -18.57 -10.49 7.99
CA LEU A 333 -18.11 -9.12 8.11
C LEU A 333 -17.81 -8.78 9.58
N PHE A 334 -16.51 -8.69 9.88
CA PHE A 334 -15.97 -8.19 11.13
C PHE A 334 -15.01 -7.05 10.80
N CYS A 335 -15.43 -5.82 11.11
CA CYS A 335 -14.67 -4.59 10.81
C CYS A 335 -14.19 -3.88 12.09
N SER A 336 -14.19 -4.58 13.21
CA SER A 336 -13.58 -4.21 14.48
C SER A 336 -12.72 -5.37 14.95
N CYS A 337 -11.85 -5.19 15.94
CA CYS A 337 -11.11 -6.32 16.46
C CYS A 337 -12.04 -7.43 16.99
N VAL A 338 -11.66 -8.67 16.71
CA VAL A 338 -12.35 -9.83 17.29
C VAL A 338 -12.04 -9.91 18.78
N PRO A 339 -12.97 -10.37 19.63
CA PRO A 339 -12.71 -10.46 21.07
C PRO A 339 -11.46 -11.30 21.37
N VAL A 340 -10.67 -10.92 22.39
CA VAL A 340 -9.46 -11.67 22.81
C VAL A 340 -9.75 -13.16 23.06
N SER A 341 -10.98 -13.51 23.44
CA SER A 341 -11.42 -14.91 23.62
C SER A 341 -11.50 -15.74 22.34
N GLU A 342 -11.39 -15.12 21.16
CA GLU A 342 -11.43 -15.76 19.84
C GLU A 342 -10.04 -15.91 19.18
N TYR A 343 -8.97 -15.41 19.83
CA TYR A 343 -7.56 -15.64 19.46
C TYR A 343 -6.99 -16.89 20.14
#